data_AF-A0A951L3Z3-F1
#
_entry.id   AF-A0A951L3Z3-F1
#
_cell.length_a   1.000
_cell.length_b   1.000
_cell.length_c   1.000
_cell.angle_alpha   90.00
_cell.angle_beta   90.00
_cell.angle_gamma   90.00
#
_symmetry.space_group_name_H-M   'P 1'
#
loop_
_entity.id
_entity.type
_entity.pdbx_description
1 polymer ?
#
loop_
_entity_poly.entity_id
_entity_poly.type
_entity_poly.pdbx_seq_one_letter_code
_entity_poly.pdbx_strand_id
1 'polypeptide(L)' 'MGEERLQRERMEYDVVIVGAGPSGLSAAIRLKQLAAASERELGVCVVEKGSEVGAHILSGA' A
#
# COMPACT_ATOMS: atom_id res chain seq x y z
N MET A 1 -12.56 -11.80 -32.93
CA MET A 1 -12.90 -11.99 -31.51
C MET A 1 -12.49 -10.73 -30.80
N GLY A 2 -13.45 -9.85 -30.49
CA GLY A 2 -13.16 -8.59 -29.84
C GLY A 2 -12.63 -8.84 -28.43
N GLU A 3 -11.54 -8.17 -28.08
CA GLU A 3 -11.06 -8.11 -26.71
C GLU A 3 -12.15 -7.44 -25.87
N GLU A 4 -12.94 -8.26 -25.16
CA GLU A 4 -13.79 -7.78 -24.08
C GLU A 4 -12.86 -7.21 -23.01
N ARG A 5 -12.74 -5.89 -23.01
CA ARG A 5 -11.81 -5.16 -22.16
C ARG A 5 -12.27 -5.36 -20.72
N LEU A 6 -11.64 -6.30 -20.00
CA LEU A 6 -11.91 -6.56 -18.58
C LEU A 6 -12.01 -5.23 -17.84
N GLN A 7 -13.19 -4.94 -17.31
CA GLN A 7 -13.46 -3.71 -16.58
C GLN A 7 -12.62 -3.75 -15.30
N ARG A 8 -11.56 -2.93 -15.25
CA ARG A 8 -10.67 -2.87 -14.09
C ARG A 8 -11.36 -2.15 -12.95
N GLU A 9 -11.42 -2.80 -11.79
CA GLU A 9 -11.85 -2.16 -10.56
C GLU A 9 -10.92 -0.98 -10.22
N ARG A 10 -11.49 0.09 -9.69
CA ARG A 10 -10.78 1.29 -9.23
C ARG A 10 -11.19 1.61 -7.81
N MET A 11 -10.20 1.92 -6.99
CA MET A 11 -10.38 2.42 -5.62
C MET A 11 -9.56 3.71 -5.48
N GLU A 12 -10.08 4.68 -4.73
CA GLU A 12 -9.43 5.96 -4.50
C GLU A 12 -8.70 5.95 -3.15
N TYR A 13 -7.46 6.46 -3.14
CA TYR A 13 -6.63 6.64 -1.95
C TYR A 13 -5.80 7.91 -2.12
N ASP A 14 -5.49 8.60 -1.02
CA ASP A 14 -4.59 9.77 -1.05
C ASP A 14 -3.15 9.34 -1.37
N VAL A 15 -2.74 8.19 -0.85
CA VAL A 15 -1.42 7.61 -1.07
C VAL A 15 -1.53 6.11 -1.34
N VAL A 16 -0.85 5.65 -2.38
CA VAL A 16 -0.65 4.22 -2.68
C VAL A 16 0.84 3.89 -2.57
N ILE A 17 1.17 2.88 -1.77
CA ILE A 17 2.53 2.38 -1.56
C ILE A 17 2.61 0.97 -2.14
N VAL A 18 3.59 0.75 -3.03
CA VAL A 18 3.82 -0.55 -3.68
C VAL A 18 4.98 -1.26 -2.98
N GLY A 19 4.68 -2.40 -2.36
CA GLY A 19 5.58 -3.22 -1.56
C GLY A 19 5.36 -3.04 -0.05
N ALA A 20 5.04 -4.11 0.66
CA ALA A 20 4.90 -4.13 2.12
C ALA A 20 6.19 -4.61 2.82
N GLY A 21 7.34 -4.14 2.31
CA GLY A 21 8.63 -4.30 2.99
C GLY A 21 8.85 -3.28 4.10
N PRO A 22 10.01 -3.31 4.79
CA PRO A 22 10.29 -2.40 5.90
C PRO A 22 10.14 -0.91 5.53
N SER A 23 10.60 -0.51 4.35
CA SER A 23 10.49 0.88 3.87
C SER A 23 9.04 1.28 3.60
N GLY A 24 8.28 0.45 2.89
CA GLY A 24 6.88 0.74 2.55
C GLY A 24 5.99 0.83 3.79
N LEU A 25 6.14 -0.12 4.72
CA LEU A 25 5.42 -0.10 5.99
C LEU A 25 5.85 1.08 6.88
N SER A 26 7.14 1.38 6.96
CA SER A 26 7.63 2.55 7.71
C SER A 26 7.05 3.86 7.17
N ALA A 27 6.99 4.00 5.84
CA ALA A 27 6.37 5.16 5.21
C ALA A 27 4.87 5.23 5.51
N ALA A 28 4.13 4.13 5.36
CA ALA A 28 2.69 4.06 5.66
C ALA A 28 2.38 4.46 7.11
N ILE A 29 3.12 3.86 8.05
CA ILE A 29 2.99 4.14 9.49
C ILE A 29 3.28 5.61 9.76
N ARG A 30 4.38 6.15 9.22
CA ARG A 30 4.77 7.54 9.48
C ARG A 30 3.77 8.53 8.89
N LEU A 31 3.24 8.26 7.71
CA LEU A 31 2.18 9.08 7.10
C LEU A 31 0.93 9.11 7.96
N LYS A 32 0.47 7.95 8.45
CA LYS A 32 -0.72 7.89 9.32
C LYS A 32 -0.48 8.59 10.66
N GLN A 33 0.71 8.48 11.23
CA GLN A 33 1.08 9.23 12.44
C GLN A 33 1.06 10.74 12.23
N LEU A 34 1.62 11.23 11.11
CA LEU A 34 1.63 12.66 10.77
C LEU A 34 0.20 13.19 10.52
N ALA A 35 -0.63 12.41 9.84
CA ALA A 35 -2.03 12.73 9.61
C ALA A 35 -2.80 12.83 10.94
N ALA A 36 -2.62 11.85 11.85
CA ALA A 36 -3.22 11.88 13.18
C ALA A 36 -2.75 13.09 14.01
N ALA A 37 -1.46 13.40 14.00
CA ALA A 37 -0.90 14.56 14.72
C ALA A 37 -1.40 15.91 14.17
N SER A 38 -1.87 15.93 12.92
CA SER A 38 -2.41 17.11 12.26
C SER A 38 -3.94 17.12 12.23
N GLU A 39 -4.60 16.17 12.90
CA GLU A 39 -6.06 15.98 12.90
C GLU A 39 -6.66 15.88 11.49
N ARG A 40 -5.94 15.20 10.59
CA ARG A 40 -6.36 14.97 9.19
C ARG A 40 -6.63 13.51 8.94
N GLU A 41 -7.67 13.23 8.17
CA GLU A 41 -7.85 11.91 7.57
C GLU A 41 -6.92 11.74 6.37
N LEU A 42 -6.33 10.55 6.26
CA LEU A 42 -5.45 10.18 5.16
C LEU A 42 -5.67 8.69 4.83
N GLY A 43 -6.20 8.42 3.64
CA GLY A 43 -6.32 7.09 3.06
C GLY A 43 -4.98 6.63 2.50
N VAL A 44 -4.40 5.59 3.11
CA VAL A 44 -3.15 4.98 2.67
C VAL A 44 -3.40 3.53 2.30
N CYS A 45 -3.14 3.16 1.06
CA CYS A 45 -3.18 1.77 0.59
C CYS A 45 -1.74 1.24 0.45
N VAL A 46 -1.49 0.06 1.00
CA VAL A 46 -0.23 -0.67 0.79
C VAL A 46 -0.57 -1.95 0.05
N VAL A 47 0.06 -2.15 -1.11
CA VAL A 47 -0.11 -3.37 -1.91
C VAL A 47 1.16 -4.20 -1.86
N GLU A 48 1.04 -5.51 -1.68
CA GLU A 48 2.15 -6.46 -1.67
C GLU A 48 1.83 -7.62 -2.62
N LYS A 49 2.85 -8.14 -3.28
CA LYS A 49 2.71 -9.31 -4.16
C LYS A 49 2.47 -10.59 -3.34
N GLY A 50 3.06 -10.65 -2.15
CA GLY A 50 2.94 -11.77 -1.22
C GLY A 50 1.49 -12.03 -0.81
N SER A 51 1.16 -13.29 -0.51
CA SER A 51 -0.11 -13.65 0.11
C SER A 51 -0.28 -13.04 1.50
N GLU A 52 0.83 -12.64 2.12
CA GLU A 52 0.92 -12.04 3.44
C GLU A 52 1.98 -10.93 3.42
N VAL A 53 1.84 -9.99 4.36
CA VAL A 53 2.84 -8.94 4.56
C VAL A 53 4.19 -9.59 4.87
N GLY A 54 5.20 -9.21 4.10
CA GLY A 54 6.56 -9.72 4.30
C GLY A 54 6.86 -11.10 3.71
N ALA A 55 5.92 -11.75 3.01
CA ALA A 55 6.14 -13.08 2.43
C ALA A 55 7.33 -13.16 1.43
N HIS A 56 7.77 -12.02 0.89
CA HIS A 56 8.95 -11.92 0.03
C HIS A 56 10.15 -11.21 0.68
N ILE A 57 10.08 -10.95 1.99
CA ILE A 57 11.23 -10.42 2.72
C ILE A 57 12.22 -11.56 2.95
N LEU A 58 13.43 -11.40 2.44
CA LEU A 58 14.59 -12.19 2.80
C LEU A 58 15.59 -11.28 3.50
N SER A 59 15.96 -11.63 4.72
CA SER A 59 16.85 -10.82 5.57
C SER A 59 17.90 -11.71 6.22
N GLY A 60 19.08 -11.14 6.46
CA GLY A 60 20.10 -11.72 7.36
C GLY A 60 20.00 -11.21 8.80
N ALA A 61 19.07 -10.29 9.06
CA ALA A 61 18.76 -9.67 10.34
C ALA A 61 17.35 -10.04 10.80
#